data_AF-A0A2E7KNI6-F1
#
_entry.id   AF-A0A2E7KNI6-F1
#
_cell.length_a   1.000
_cell.length_b   1.000
_cell.length_c   1.000
_cell.angle_alpha   90.00
_cell.angle_beta   90.00
_cell.angle_gamma   90.00
#
_symmetry.space_group_name_H-M   'P 1'
#
loop_
_entity.id
_entity.type
_entity.pdbx_description
1 polymer ?
#
loop_
_entity_poly.entity_id
_entity_poly.type
_entity_poly.pdbx_seq_one_letter_code
_entity_poly.pdbx_strand_id
1 'polypeptide(L)'
;MSEIQFDADAEIEYDGDHVKHSVGGKGGHIFRRLFHISMALLPWIYYVHGEMIGELLSIQPVQFAAAVGITLLIFEMIRIRFGILIFGQREYEKNQISALAWGSLSISLTFVALHNWQGGDGVHEGWLVIPIVLCLTFGDPAMGEARRKGLDDRTVFAIGTIVCGLTWLGCGYFFGTPYWMAILMGPLTTAAEWPKLRWIDDNGTMVLIPLAVTILLAPFL
;
A
#
# COMPACT_ATOMS: atom_id res chain seq x y z
N MET A 1 8.03 -30.59 27.79
CA MET A 1 7.93 -29.46 26.85
C MET A 1 8.52 -29.95 25.54
N SER A 2 7.68 -30.24 24.55
CA SER A 2 8.17 -30.61 23.22
C SER A 2 8.75 -29.37 22.56
N GLU A 3 10.03 -29.42 22.19
CA GLU A 3 10.66 -28.39 21.37
C GLU A 3 9.90 -28.29 20.05
N ILE A 4 9.31 -27.13 19.79
CA ILE A 4 8.73 -26.80 18.49
C ILE A 4 9.93 -26.57 17.58
N GLN A 5 10.25 -27.56 16.76
CA GLN A 5 11.22 -27.43 15.69
C GLN A 5 10.64 -26.49 14.64
N PHE A 6 11.11 -25.24 14.64
CA PHE A 6 10.77 -24.26 13.61
C PHE A 6 11.54 -24.59 12.35
N ASP A 7 10.84 -25.16 11.38
CA ASP A 7 11.35 -25.32 10.03
C ASP A 7 11.21 -23.98 9.30
N ALA A 8 12.34 -23.29 9.13
CA ALA A 8 12.42 -22.01 8.42
C ALA A 8 12.42 -22.21 6.89
N ASP A 9 12.54 -23.46 6.42
CA ASP A 9 12.75 -23.83 5.02
C ASP A 9 11.51 -24.49 4.39
N ALA A 10 10.34 -24.40 5.04
CA ALA A 10 9.10 -24.83 4.41
C ALA A 10 8.83 -23.96 3.18
N GLU A 11 9.17 -24.50 2.00
CA GLU A 11 8.86 -23.91 0.71
C GLU A 11 7.39 -23.53 0.66
N ILE A 12 7.12 -22.23 0.59
CA ILE A 12 5.76 -21.71 0.41
C ILE A 12 5.37 -22.08 -1.01
N GLU A 13 4.64 -23.18 -1.18
CA GLU A 13 4.00 -23.53 -2.45
C GLU A 13 3.00 -22.41 -2.79
N TYR A 14 3.43 -21.49 -3.66
CA TYR A 14 2.69 -20.29 -4.01
C TYR A 14 1.73 -20.60 -5.15
N ASP A 15 0.43 -20.72 -4.84
CA ASP A 15 -0.62 -20.55 -5.85
C ASP A 15 -0.85 -19.05 -6.07
N GLY A 16 -0.49 -18.56 -7.26
CA GLY A 16 -0.75 -17.19 -7.69
C GLY A 16 -2.24 -16.86 -7.86
N ASP A 17 -3.11 -17.87 -7.84
CA ASP A 17 -4.56 -17.69 -7.91
C ASP A 17 -5.18 -17.46 -6.52
N HIS A 18 -5.05 -16.22 -6.04
CA HIS A 18 -5.68 -15.79 -4.78
C HIS A 18 -7.21 -15.97 -4.76
N VAL A 19 -7.86 -16.21 -5.90
CA VAL A 19 -9.31 -16.45 -5.98
C VAL A 19 -9.70 -17.72 -5.23
N LYS A 20 -8.89 -18.79 -5.33
CA LYS A 20 -9.21 -20.09 -4.70
C LYS A 20 -9.14 -20.06 -3.17
N HIS A 21 -8.32 -19.17 -2.63
CA HIS A 21 -8.06 -19.06 -1.18
C HIS A 21 -8.71 -17.83 -0.54
N SER A 22 -9.38 -16.97 -1.32
CA SER A 22 -10.10 -15.81 -0.82
C SER A 22 -11.54 -16.15 -0.46
N VAL A 23 -12.01 -15.68 0.69
CA VAL A 23 -13.43 -15.79 1.02
C VAL A 23 -14.25 -14.93 0.07
N GLY A 24 -15.18 -15.58 -0.62
CA GLY A 24 -15.99 -14.98 -1.68
C GLY A 24 -15.52 -15.32 -3.10
N GLY A 25 -14.45 -16.09 -3.29
CA GLY A 25 -13.99 -16.53 -4.61
C GLY A 25 -13.80 -15.37 -5.59
N LYS A 26 -14.40 -15.47 -6.79
CA LYS A 26 -14.33 -14.41 -7.80
C LYS A 26 -14.91 -13.08 -7.30
N GLY A 27 -15.96 -13.12 -6.47
CA GLY A 27 -16.57 -11.92 -5.89
C GLY A 27 -15.64 -11.24 -4.87
N GLY A 28 -14.99 -12.03 -4.02
CA GLY A 28 -13.98 -11.56 -3.07
C GLY A 28 -12.78 -10.91 -3.76
N HIS A 29 -12.31 -11.53 -4.84
CA HIS A 29 -11.26 -10.96 -5.68
C HIS A 29 -11.64 -9.62 -6.31
N ILE A 30 -12.83 -9.52 -6.94
CA ILE A 30 -13.30 -8.26 -7.54
C ILE A 30 -13.44 -7.17 -6.46
N PHE A 31 -14.02 -7.52 -5.31
CA PHE A 31 -14.15 -6.60 -4.18
C PHE A 31 -12.79 -6.07 -3.73
N ARG A 32 -11.79 -6.96 -3.56
CA ARG A 32 -10.43 -6.57 -3.20
C ARG A 32 -9.83 -5.60 -4.23
N ARG A 33 -10.02 -5.84 -5.53
CA ARG A 33 -9.51 -4.94 -6.59
C ARG A 33 -10.21 -3.59 -6.59
N LEU A 34 -11.53 -3.57 -6.43
CA LEU A 34 -12.30 -2.32 -6.32
C LEU A 34 -11.90 -1.52 -5.08
N PHE A 35 -11.76 -2.20 -3.93
CA PHE A 35 -11.25 -1.59 -2.70
C PHE A 35 -9.87 -1.00 -2.94
N HIS A 36 -8.99 -1.75 -3.59
CA HIS A 36 -7.65 -1.31 -3.90
C HIS A 36 -7.64 -0.02 -4.75
N ILE A 37 -8.42 0.03 -5.83
CA ILE A 37 -8.57 1.21 -6.71
C ILE A 37 -9.18 2.38 -5.95
N SER A 38 -10.13 2.13 -5.05
CA SER A 38 -10.78 3.18 -4.25
C SER A 38 -9.81 3.91 -3.32
N MET A 39 -8.66 3.31 -2.97
CA MET A 39 -7.63 3.95 -2.15
C MET A 39 -7.01 5.19 -2.83
N ALA A 40 -7.16 5.37 -4.14
CA ALA A 40 -6.78 6.59 -4.85
C ALA A 40 -7.57 7.83 -4.36
N LEU A 41 -8.71 7.62 -3.70
CA LEU A 41 -9.49 8.69 -3.09
C LEU A 41 -8.89 9.16 -1.76
N LEU A 42 -8.01 8.39 -1.10
CA LEU A 42 -7.48 8.74 0.22
C LEU A 42 -6.69 10.07 0.21
N PRO A 43 -5.77 10.32 -0.75
CA PRO A 43 -5.11 11.62 -0.81
C PRO A 43 -6.10 12.76 -1.10
N TRP A 44 -7.11 12.52 -1.94
CA TRP A 44 -8.14 13.53 -2.20
C TRP A 44 -8.95 13.85 -0.93
N ILE A 45 -9.39 12.84 -0.18
CA ILE A 45 -10.06 13.03 1.10
C ILE A 45 -9.17 13.80 2.08
N TYR A 46 -7.88 13.44 2.17
CA TYR A 46 -6.95 14.09 3.08
C TYR A 46 -6.67 15.55 2.72
N TYR A 47 -6.27 15.84 1.48
CA TYR A 47 -5.82 17.19 1.08
C TYR A 47 -6.97 18.13 0.74
N VAL A 48 -8.14 17.63 0.31
CA VAL A 48 -9.29 18.49 -0.05
C VAL A 48 -10.31 18.58 1.09
N HIS A 49 -10.52 17.50 1.84
CA HIS A 49 -11.54 17.44 2.88
C HIS A 49 -10.97 17.30 4.31
N GLY A 50 -9.65 17.21 4.45
CA GLY A 50 -8.99 17.01 5.75
C GLY A 50 -9.30 18.11 6.76
N GLU A 51 -9.28 19.38 6.34
CA GLU A 51 -9.61 20.52 7.21
C GLU A 51 -11.05 20.45 7.70
N MET A 52 -12.01 20.20 6.80
CA MET A 52 -13.43 20.06 7.17
C MET A 52 -13.65 18.90 8.17
N ILE A 53 -12.99 17.75 7.94
CA ILE A 53 -13.04 16.61 8.87
C ILE A 53 -12.39 16.98 10.21
N GLY A 54 -11.27 17.69 10.14
CA GLY A 54 -10.53 18.19 11.29
C GLY A 54 -11.35 19.13 12.16
N GLU A 55 -12.05 20.09 11.56
CA GLU A 55 -12.98 21.01 12.23
C GLU A 55 -14.11 20.25 12.94
N LEU A 56 -14.74 19.28 12.26
CA LEU A 56 -15.83 18.48 12.83
C LEU A 56 -15.40 17.70 14.07
N LEU A 57 -14.17 17.21 14.08
CA LEU A 57 -13.61 16.38 15.15
C LEU A 57 -12.72 17.16 16.13
N SER A 58 -12.51 18.47 15.90
CA SER A 58 -11.56 19.31 16.63
C SER A 58 -10.13 18.74 16.68
N ILE A 59 -9.65 18.21 15.55
CA ILE A 59 -8.29 17.67 15.37
C ILE A 59 -7.68 18.16 14.06
N GLN A 60 -6.36 18.08 13.92
CA GLN A 60 -5.66 18.38 12.66
C GLN A 60 -5.82 17.23 11.65
N PRO A 61 -5.74 17.47 10.33
CA PRO A 61 -5.83 16.40 9.31
C PRO A 61 -4.82 15.27 9.54
N VAL A 62 -3.59 15.61 9.93
CA VAL A 62 -2.55 14.61 10.24
C VAL A 62 -2.90 13.75 11.45
N GLN A 63 -3.57 14.34 12.46
CA GLN A 63 -4.05 13.60 13.63
C GLN A 63 -5.20 12.66 13.25
N PHE A 64 -6.07 13.08 12.32
CA PHE A 64 -7.11 12.21 11.78
C PHE A 64 -6.49 11.00 11.05
N ALA A 65 -5.52 11.21 10.16
CA ALA A 65 -4.82 10.10 9.48
C ALA A 65 -4.15 9.13 10.48
N ALA A 66 -3.47 9.67 11.50
CA ALA A 66 -2.86 8.86 12.56
C ALA A 66 -3.92 8.07 13.35
N ALA A 67 -5.04 8.70 13.70
CA ALA A 67 -6.14 8.07 14.43
C ALA A 67 -6.78 6.93 13.61
N VAL A 68 -6.96 7.11 12.30
CA VAL A 68 -7.44 6.06 11.39
C VAL A 68 -6.49 4.86 11.40
N GLY A 69 -5.18 5.09 11.22
CA GLY A 69 -4.18 4.02 11.25
C GLY A 69 -4.16 3.26 12.57
N ILE A 70 -4.17 3.96 13.71
CA ILE A 70 -4.21 3.36 15.05
C ILE A 70 -5.50 2.56 15.24
N THR A 71 -6.64 3.10 14.83
CA THR A 71 -7.95 2.44 14.96
C THR A 71 -8.00 1.15 14.15
N LEU A 72 -7.48 1.16 12.92
CA LEU A 72 -7.43 -0.03 12.06
C LEU A 72 -6.48 -1.10 12.64
N LEU A 73 -5.37 -0.71 13.27
CA LEU A 73 -4.53 -1.66 14.02
C LEU A 73 -5.26 -2.27 15.21
N ILE A 74 -6.05 -1.49 15.94
CA ILE A 74 -6.87 -2.02 17.05
C ILE A 74 -7.90 -3.02 16.54
N PHE A 75 -8.62 -2.70 15.46
CA PHE A 75 -9.55 -3.64 14.85
C PHE A 75 -8.85 -4.89 14.32
N GLU A 76 -7.64 -4.75 13.78
CA GLU A 76 -6.83 -5.88 13.34
C GLU A 76 -6.44 -6.81 14.50
N MET A 77 -6.02 -6.25 15.64
CA MET A 77 -5.74 -7.04 16.85
C MET A 77 -6.97 -7.80 17.33
N ILE A 78 -8.15 -7.16 17.32
CA ILE A 78 -9.43 -7.80 17.65
C ILE A 78 -9.73 -8.92 16.65
N ARG A 79 -9.61 -8.65 15.35
CA ARG A 79 -9.86 -9.60 14.26
C ARG A 79 -9.02 -10.86 14.43
N ILE A 80 -7.72 -10.73 14.66
CA ILE A 80 -6.79 -11.86 14.88
C ILE A 80 -7.15 -12.60 16.18
N ARG A 81 -7.43 -11.87 17.27
CA ARG A 81 -7.75 -12.47 18.57
C ARG A 81 -8.98 -13.40 18.52
N PHE A 82 -9.96 -13.05 17.70
CA PHE A 82 -11.19 -13.81 17.49
C PHE A 82 -11.15 -14.71 16.25
N GLY A 83 -10.06 -14.70 15.48
CA GLY A 83 -9.94 -15.46 14.23
C GLY A 83 -11.01 -15.11 13.20
N ILE A 84 -11.39 -13.83 13.13
CA ILE A 84 -12.41 -13.34 12.20
C ILE A 84 -11.78 -13.19 10.82
N LEU A 85 -12.44 -13.70 9.80
CA LEU A 85 -12.03 -13.53 8.42
C LEU A 85 -13.10 -12.75 7.66
N ILE A 86 -12.68 -11.64 7.05
CA ILE A 86 -13.54 -10.68 6.36
C ILE A 86 -13.62 -11.05 4.88
N PHE A 87 -14.76 -10.76 4.24
CA PHE A 87 -14.93 -10.97 2.80
C PHE A 87 -13.79 -10.34 1.98
N GLY A 88 -13.19 -11.11 1.07
CA GLY A 88 -12.02 -10.72 0.28
C GLY A 88 -10.66 -11.06 0.90
N GLN A 89 -10.60 -11.44 2.19
CA GLN A 89 -9.37 -11.92 2.84
C GLN A 89 -9.06 -13.38 2.47
N ARG A 90 -7.77 -13.71 2.50
CA ARG A 90 -7.20 -15.05 2.28
C ARG A 90 -7.23 -15.86 3.59
N GLU A 91 -7.38 -17.18 3.51
CA GLU A 91 -7.52 -18.05 4.69
C GLU A 91 -6.43 -17.88 5.77
N TYR A 92 -5.17 -17.74 5.34
CA TYR A 92 -4.05 -17.56 6.26
C TYR A 92 -4.14 -16.26 7.05
N GLU A 93 -4.83 -15.23 6.54
CA GLU A 93 -4.99 -13.95 7.24
C GLU A 93 -5.78 -14.11 8.53
N LYS A 94 -6.46 -15.22 8.77
CA LYS A 94 -7.17 -15.48 10.03
C LYS A 94 -6.31 -15.30 11.29
N ASN A 95 -5.01 -15.63 11.20
CA ASN A 95 -4.09 -15.66 12.34
C ASN A 95 -2.88 -14.72 12.21
N GLN A 96 -2.84 -13.86 11.19
CA GLN A 96 -1.75 -12.92 10.96
C GLN A 96 -2.28 -11.56 10.53
N ILE A 97 -1.43 -10.53 10.57
CA ILE A 97 -1.78 -9.18 10.11
C ILE A 97 -2.22 -9.23 8.65
N SER A 98 -3.40 -8.68 8.37
CA SER A 98 -4.02 -8.67 7.05
C SER A 98 -3.36 -7.67 6.10
N ALA A 99 -3.51 -7.93 4.80
CA ALA A 99 -3.12 -7.04 3.72
C ALA A 99 -3.75 -5.65 3.85
N LEU A 100 -5.00 -5.60 4.34
CA LEU A 100 -5.71 -4.36 4.64
C LEU A 100 -5.05 -3.58 5.78
N ALA A 101 -4.64 -4.27 6.84
CA ALA A 101 -3.98 -3.63 7.97
C ALA A 101 -2.58 -3.13 7.59
N TRP A 102 -1.81 -3.90 6.82
CA TRP A 102 -0.51 -3.47 6.30
C TRP A 102 -0.62 -2.26 5.34
N GLY A 103 -1.58 -2.29 4.42
CA GLY A 103 -1.85 -1.17 3.52
C GLY A 103 -2.31 0.08 4.27
N SER A 104 -3.26 -0.05 5.20
CA SER A 104 -3.78 1.10 5.95
C SER A 104 -2.76 1.71 6.91
N LEU A 105 -1.97 0.89 7.60
CA LEU A 105 -0.87 1.36 8.45
C LEU A 105 0.16 2.13 7.64
N SER A 106 0.62 1.55 6.53
CA SER A 106 1.68 2.14 5.71
C SER A 106 1.24 3.45 5.03
N ILE A 107 0.01 3.52 4.53
CA ILE A 107 -0.57 4.76 4.00
C ILE A 107 -0.68 5.82 5.10
N SER A 108 -1.18 5.46 6.28
CA SER A 108 -1.29 6.40 7.42
C SER A 108 0.08 6.94 7.83
N LEU A 109 1.09 6.08 7.90
CA LEU A 109 2.48 6.47 8.16
C LEU A 109 3.04 7.39 7.06
N THR A 110 2.65 7.19 5.80
CA THR A 110 3.06 8.05 4.69
C THR A 110 2.55 9.48 4.88
N PHE A 111 1.26 9.65 5.22
CA PHE A 111 0.69 10.97 5.54
C PHE A 111 1.41 11.59 6.74
N VAL A 112 1.57 10.83 7.83
CA VAL A 112 2.19 11.34 9.07
C VAL A 112 3.66 11.70 8.86
N ALA A 113 4.44 10.89 8.14
CA ALA A 113 5.86 11.13 7.99
C ALA A 113 6.18 12.31 7.05
N LEU A 114 5.32 12.56 6.06
CA LEU A 114 5.56 13.57 5.04
C LEU A 114 4.72 14.85 5.22
N HIS A 115 3.91 14.97 6.28
CA HIS A 115 3.03 16.13 6.48
C HIS A 115 3.75 17.49 6.54
N ASN A 116 4.98 17.52 7.04
CA ASN A 116 5.78 18.75 7.14
C ASN A 116 6.67 19.00 5.91
N TRP A 117 6.65 18.12 4.92
CA TRP A 117 7.45 18.27 3.72
C TRP A 117 6.76 19.18 2.71
N GLN A 118 7.13 20.45 2.74
CA GLN A 118 6.64 21.44 1.79
C GLN A 118 7.56 21.50 0.57
N GLY A 119 6.96 21.51 -0.62
CA GLY A 119 7.69 21.76 -1.87
C GLY A 119 7.93 23.26 -2.06
N GLY A 120 8.56 23.61 -3.18
CA GLY A 120 8.70 25.01 -3.61
C GLY A 120 7.38 25.63 -4.06
N ASP A 121 7.44 26.90 -4.48
CA ASP A 121 6.29 27.65 -4.95
C ASP A 121 5.55 26.91 -6.08
N GLY A 122 4.23 26.73 -5.92
CA GLY A 122 3.37 26.06 -6.91
C GLY A 122 3.38 24.53 -6.85
N VAL A 123 4.10 23.92 -5.91
CA VAL A 123 4.07 22.47 -5.66
C VAL A 123 2.92 22.14 -4.71
N HIS A 124 2.14 21.11 -5.04
CA HIS A 124 1.01 20.69 -4.22
C HIS A 124 1.49 20.02 -2.92
N GLU A 125 0.86 20.28 -1.77
CA GLU A 125 1.30 19.77 -0.45
C GLU A 125 1.49 18.24 -0.39
N GLY A 126 0.69 17.50 -1.16
CA GLY A 126 0.78 16.05 -1.31
C GLY A 126 1.76 15.52 -2.36
N TRP A 127 2.66 16.33 -2.91
CA TRP A 127 3.53 15.96 -4.04
C TRP A 127 4.40 14.72 -3.82
N LEU A 128 4.72 14.36 -2.57
CA LEU A 128 5.41 13.11 -2.23
C LEU A 128 4.47 11.98 -1.79
N VAL A 129 3.38 12.31 -1.08
CA VAL A 129 2.44 11.32 -0.54
C VAL A 129 1.59 10.70 -1.65
N ILE A 130 1.02 11.54 -2.51
CA ILE A 130 0.10 11.13 -3.58
C ILE A 130 0.73 10.04 -4.47
N PRO A 131 1.93 10.22 -5.05
CA PRO A 131 2.50 9.21 -5.94
C PRO A 131 2.77 7.88 -5.23
N ILE A 132 3.16 7.88 -3.95
CA ILE A 132 3.37 6.63 -3.18
C ILE A 132 2.04 5.87 -3.04
N VAL A 133 0.98 6.54 -2.60
CA VAL A 133 -0.34 5.93 -2.41
C VAL A 133 -0.93 5.45 -3.74
N LEU A 134 -0.74 6.22 -4.82
CA LEU A 134 -1.22 5.85 -6.15
C LEU A 134 -0.42 4.68 -6.75
N CYS A 135 0.87 4.55 -6.46
CA CYS A 135 1.67 3.40 -6.91
C CYS A 135 1.22 2.10 -6.25
N LEU A 136 0.89 2.12 -4.95
CA LEU A 136 0.19 1.00 -4.34
C LEU A 136 -1.12 0.76 -5.10
N THR A 137 -1.95 1.80 -5.21
CA THR A 137 -3.31 1.72 -5.77
C THR A 137 -3.40 1.14 -7.18
N PHE A 138 -2.49 1.51 -8.08
CA PHE A 138 -2.52 1.07 -9.48
C PHE A 138 -1.50 -0.02 -9.76
N GLY A 139 -0.33 0.02 -9.12
CA GLY A 139 0.76 -0.92 -9.31
C GLY A 139 0.41 -2.33 -8.86
N ASP A 140 -0.08 -2.50 -7.62
CA ASP A 140 -0.42 -3.85 -7.11
C ASP A 140 -1.52 -4.52 -7.96
N PRO A 141 -2.67 -3.86 -8.25
CA PRO A 141 -3.66 -4.47 -9.14
C PRO A 141 -3.11 -4.83 -10.51
N ALA A 142 -2.28 -3.98 -11.12
CA ALA A 142 -1.69 -4.25 -12.43
C ALA A 142 -0.79 -5.50 -12.40
N MET A 143 0.11 -5.59 -11.41
CA MET A 143 1.02 -6.74 -11.25
C MET A 143 0.27 -8.01 -10.89
N GLY A 144 -0.72 -7.91 -10.00
CA GLY A 144 -1.56 -9.03 -9.61
C GLY A 144 -2.44 -9.58 -10.73
N GLU A 145 -3.00 -8.72 -11.59
CA GLU A 145 -3.72 -9.19 -12.80
C GLU A 145 -2.77 -9.73 -13.87
N ALA A 146 -1.56 -9.19 -14.00
CA ALA A 146 -0.53 -9.72 -14.89
C ALA A 146 -0.12 -11.15 -14.49
N ARG A 147 0.16 -11.40 -13.20
CA ARG A 147 0.43 -12.75 -12.66
C ARG A 147 -0.74 -13.70 -12.90
N ARG A 148 -1.97 -13.24 -12.66
CA ARG A 148 -3.17 -14.07 -12.85
C ARG A 148 -3.39 -14.47 -14.32
N LYS A 149 -2.93 -13.66 -15.28
CA LYS A 149 -2.94 -14.01 -16.71
C LYS A 149 -1.82 -14.97 -17.12
N GLY A 150 -0.99 -15.42 -16.17
CA GLY A 150 0.12 -16.34 -16.43
C GLY A 150 1.32 -15.67 -17.09
N LEU A 151 1.46 -14.34 -16.96
CA LEU A 151 2.66 -13.64 -17.43
C LEU A 151 3.84 -13.97 -16.51
N ASP A 152 5.04 -14.05 -17.09
CA ASP A 152 6.27 -14.36 -16.36
C ASP A 152 6.73 -13.18 -15.48
N ASP A 153 7.55 -13.47 -14.48
CA ASP A 153 7.98 -12.49 -13.46
C ASP A 153 8.67 -11.26 -14.05
N ARG A 154 9.39 -11.39 -15.18
CA ARG A 154 10.04 -10.23 -15.82
C ARG A 154 9.01 -9.32 -16.47
N THR A 155 8.02 -9.90 -17.12
CA THR A 155 6.91 -9.16 -17.72
C THR A 155 6.06 -8.48 -16.64
N VAL A 156 5.77 -9.16 -15.54
CA VAL A 156 5.06 -8.57 -14.39
C VAL A 156 5.84 -7.40 -13.80
N PHE A 157 7.15 -7.57 -13.61
CA PHE A 157 8.03 -6.51 -13.12
C PHE A 157 8.04 -5.30 -14.07
N ALA A 158 8.13 -5.53 -15.38
CA ALA A 158 8.09 -4.46 -16.38
C ALA A 158 6.75 -3.71 -16.34
N ILE A 159 5.62 -4.42 -16.25
CA ILE A 159 4.28 -3.82 -16.13
C ILE A 159 4.20 -2.95 -14.87
N GLY A 160 4.60 -3.48 -13.70
CA GLY A 160 4.61 -2.72 -12.46
C GLY A 160 5.46 -1.46 -12.56
N THR A 161 6.68 -1.60 -13.10
CA THR A 161 7.62 -0.50 -13.26
C THR A 161 7.04 0.61 -14.14
N ILE A 162 6.39 0.23 -15.26
CA ILE A 162 5.76 1.19 -16.17
C ILE A 162 4.56 1.87 -15.49
N VAL A 163 3.68 1.12 -14.83
CA VAL A 163 2.49 1.69 -14.15
C VAL A 163 2.89 2.65 -13.04
N CYS A 164 3.81 2.24 -12.17
CA CYS A 164 4.33 3.09 -11.11
C CYS A 164 5.09 4.30 -11.69
N GLY A 165 5.95 4.09 -12.70
CA GLY A 165 6.68 5.18 -13.36
C GLY A 165 5.75 6.22 -13.99
N LEU A 166 4.72 5.79 -14.72
CA LEU A 166 3.71 6.68 -15.29
C LEU A 166 2.90 7.40 -14.21
N THR A 167 2.64 6.75 -13.08
CA THR A 167 2.00 7.39 -11.92
C THR A 167 2.85 8.53 -11.38
N TRP A 168 4.15 8.32 -11.17
CA TRP A 168 5.07 9.37 -10.75
C TRP A 168 5.20 10.50 -11.78
N LEU A 169 5.26 10.19 -13.08
CA LEU A 169 5.28 11.21 -14.14
C LEU A 169 3.99 12.04 -14.16
N GLY A 170 2.84 11.40 -14.02
CA GLY A 170 1.55 12.07 -13.90
C GLY A 170 1.52 12.99 -12.68
N CYS A 171 1.99 12.51 -11.52
CA CYS A 171 2.12 13.35 -10.32
C CYS A 171 3.12 14.50 -10.51
N GLY A 172 4.17 14.33 -11.30
CA GLY A 172 5.07 15.42 -11.67
C GLY A 172 4.36 16.54 -12.43
N TYR A 173 3.48 16.17 -13.36
CA TYR A 173 2.69 17.13 -14.12
C TYR A 173 1.60 17.83 -13.28
N PHE A 174 0.86 17.08 -12.45
CA PHE A 174 -0.29 17.61 -11.71
C PHE A 174 0.05 18.22 -10.34
N PHE A 175 1.10 17.72 -9.67
CA PHE A 175 1.39 18.03 -8.27
C PHE A 175 2.80 18.59 -8.06
N GLY A 176 3.63 18.65 -9.09
CA GLY A 176 5.00 19.20 -9.00
C GLY A 176 6.04 18.21 -8.48
N THR A 177 5.74 16.91 -8.46
CA THR A 177 6.72 15.88 -8.08
C THR A 177 7.92 15.86 -9.05
N PRO A 178 9.18 15.77 -8.58
CA PRO A 178 10.33 15.71 -9.47
C PRO A 178 10.26 14.52 -10.44
N TYR A 179 10.26 14.80 -11.75
CA TYR A 179 10.10 13.77 -12.79
C TYR A 179 11.14 12.65 -12.72
N TRP A 180 12.36 12.97 -12.29
CA TRP A 180 13.43 11.98 -12.18
C TRP A 180 13.10 10.88 -11.16
N MET A 181 12.27 11.17 -10.14
CA MET A 181 11.83 10.17 -9.18
C MET A 181 11.05 9.04 -9.86
N ALA A 182 10.40 9.27 -11.00
CA ALA A 182 9.73 8.20 -11.75
C ALA A 182 10.69 7.07 -12.18
N ILE A 183 11.93 7.42 -12.53
CA ILE A 183 12.96 6.46 -12.96
C ILE A 183 13.39 5.56 -11.79
N LEU A 184 13.43 6.11 -10.57
CA LEU A 184 13.80 5.38 -9.36
C LEU A 184 12.61 4.64 -8.75
N MET A 185 11.50 5.34 -8.55
CA MET A 185 10.37 4.89 -7.76
C MET A 185 9.51 3.87 -8.50
N GLY A 186 9.46 3.94 -9.84
CA GLY A 186 8.83 2.92 -10.68
C GLY A 186 9.36 1.51 -10.38
N PRO A 187 10.64 1.22 -10.67
CA PRO A 187 11.22 -0.10 -10.41
C PRO A 187 11.37 -0.39 -8.91
N LEU A 188 11.61 0.60 -8.05
CA LEU A 188 11.71 0.39 -6.60
C LEU A 188 10.39 -0.14 -6.01
N THR A 189 9.26 0.46 -6.38
CA THR A 189 7.96 0.06 -5.84
C THR A 189 7.58 -1.34 -6.29
N THR A 190 7.90 -1.68 -7.55
CA THR A 190 7.72 -3.04 -8.07
C THR A 190 8.67 -4.03 -7.40
N ALA A 191 9.94 -3.69 -7.20
CA ALA A 191 10.89 -4.54 -6.50
C ALA A 191 10.48 -4.78 -5.04
N ALA A 192 9.82 -3.80 -4.40
CA ALA A 192 9.29 -3.93 -3.05
C ALA A 192 8.15 -4.96 -2.92
N GLU A 193 7.55 -5.38 -4.02
CA GLU A 193 6.52 -6.44 -4.05
C GLU A 193 7.15 -7.85 -4.00
N TRP A 194 8.39 -8.03 -4.45
CA TRP A 194 9.03 -9.34 -4.53
C TRP A 194 9.30 -10.07 -3.19
N PRO A 195 9.69 -9.39 -2.10
CA PRO A 195 10.00 -10.07 -0.84
C PRO A 195 8.76 -10.77 -0.28
N LYS A 196 8.71 -12.10 -0.38
CA LYS A 196 7.68 -12.91 0.28
C LYS A 196 8.01 -13.06 1.76
N LEU A 197 7.66 -12.04 2.54
CA LEU A 197 7.87 -12.04 3.98
C LEU A 197 6.71 -12.74 4.68
N ARG A 198 7.02 -13.68 5.58
CA ARG A 198 5.99 -14.46 6.30
C ARG A 198 5.00 -13.58 7.07
N TRP A 199 5.45 -12.41 7.54
CA TRP A 199 4.69 -11.55 8.45
C TRP A 199 4.27 -10.22 7.87
N ILE A 200 4.82 -9.82 6.72
CA ILE A 200 4.60 -8.50 6.11
C ILE A 200 4.01 -8.73 4.72
N ASP A 201 2.85 -8.12 4.48
CA ASP A 201 2.17 -8.18 3.19
C ASP A 201 2.79 -7.19 2.19
N ASP A 202 2.65 -7.50 0.90
CA ASP A 202 3.17 -6.72 -0.22
C ASP A 202 2.60 -5.29 -0.25
N ASN A 203 1.35 -5.08 0.17
CA ASN A 203 0.81 -3.73 0.31
C ASN A 203 1.64 -2.84 1.25
N GLY A 204 2.15 -3.44 2.33
CA GLY A 204 2.97 -2.74 3.31
C GLY A 204 4.35 -2.39 2.74
N THR A 205 5.03 -3.35 2.11
CA THR A 205 6.36 -3.15 1.55
C THR A 205 6.34 -2.17 0.37
N MET A 206 5.34 -2.27 -0.51
CA MET A 206 5.14 -1.37 -1.65
C MET A 206 4.86 0.09 -1.26
N VAL A 207 4.59 0.37 0.02
CA VAL A 207 4.45 1.75 0.53
C VAL A 207 5.62 2.12 1.43
N LEU A 208 5.97 1.27 2.40
CA LEU A 208 7.00 1.58 3.40
C LEU A 208 8.40 1.70 2.79
N ILE A 209 8.75 0.88 1.79
CA ILE A 209 10.05 0.97 1.13
C ILE A 209 10.15 2.26 0.30
N PRO A 210 9.20 2.58 -0.60
CA PRO A 210 9.15 3.89 -1.26
C PRO A 210 9.13 5.07 -0.30
N LEU A 211 8.38 4.98 0.80
CA LEU A 211 8.35 6.01 1.84
C LEU A 211 9.73 6.22 2.47
N ALA A 212 10.42 5.15 2.87
CA ALA A 212 11.74 5.23 3.47
C ALA A 212 12.75 5.89 2.50
N VAL A 213 12.76 5.47 1.24
CA VAL A 213 13.62 6.09 0.21
C VAL A 213 13.25 7.56 0.00
N THR A 214 11.96 7.89 -0.03
CA THR A 214 11.50 9.28 -0.17
C THR A 214 11.98 10.14 0.99
N ILE A 215 11.86 9.68 2.24
CA ILE A 215 12.35 10.41 3.43
C ILE A 215 13.86 10.63 3.35
N LEU A 216 14.63 9.63 2.91
CA LEU A 216 16.09 9.75 2.75
C LEU A 216 16.49 10.75 1.66
N LEU A 217 15.68 10.85 0.59
CA LEU A 217 15.91 11.78 -0.51
C LEU A 217 15.39 13.18 -0.22
N ALA A 218 14.37 13.32 0.63
CA ALA A 218 13.65 14.56 0.81
C ALA A 218 14.53 15.79 1.11
N PRO A 219 15.61 15.71 1.91
CA PRO A 219 16.53 16.85 2.12
C PRO A 219 17.21 17.39 0.85
N PHE A 220 17.16 16.67 -0.27
CA PHE A 220 17.76 17.01 -1.55
C PHE A 220 16.72 17.37 -2.63
N LEU A 221 15.43 17.38 -2.29
CA LEU A 221 14.32 17.62 -3.22
C LEU A 221 13.84 19.08 -3.19
#